data_AF-C7Q646-F1
#
_entry.id   AF-C7Q646-F1
#
_cell.length_a   1.000
_cell.length_b   1.000
_cell.length_c   1.000
_cell.angle_alpha   90.00
_cell.angle_beta   90.00
_cell.angle_gamma   90.00
#
_symmetry.space_group_name_H-M   'P 1'
#
loop_
_entity.id
_entity.type
_entity.pdbx_description
1 polymer ?
#
loop_
_entity_poly.entity_id
_entity_poly.type
_entity_poly.pdbx_seq_one_letter_code
_entity_poly.pdbx_strand_id
1 'polypeptide(L)'
;MTADQISVNFGALQSSAGSLSAKAAALTSYLEELLQSLQPMKQTWVESNSSAGVAADQAETKLRQATNDIIATINQFSAKVNEAHDLQYALEQQNTSYFA
;
A
#
# COMPACT_ATOMS: atom_id res chain seq x y z
N MET A 1 27.73 9.51 23.21
CA MET A 1 26.36 9.33 22.67
C MET A 1 26.21 7.86 22.36
N THR A 2 25.58 7.10 23.25
CA THR A 2 25.26 5.69 22.99
C THR A 2 24.20 5.70 21.90
N ALA A 3 24.54 5.22 20.71
CA ALA A 3 23.53 4.99 19.68
C ALA A 3 22.45 4.10 20.31
N ASP A 4 21.21 4.60 20.38
CA ASP A 4 20.07 3.77 20.74
C ASP A 4 20.12 2.56 19.81
N GLN A 5 20.40 1.39 20.38
CA GLN A 5 20.48 0.16 19.62
C GLN A 5 19.05 -0.18 19.22
N ILE A 6 18.63 0.29 18.05
CA ILE A 6 17.34 -0.06 17.48
C ILE A 6 17.41 -1.55 17.14
N SER A 7 16.90 -2.39 18.03
CA SER A 7 16.70 -3.82 17.76
C SER A 7 15.53 -3.95 16.79
N VAL A 8 15.84 -3.95 15.50
CA VAL A 8 14.86 -4.11 14.44
C VAL A 8 14.59 -5.60 14.22
N ASN A 9 13.36 -6.05 14.49
CA ASN A 9 12.93 -7.38 14.07
C ASN A 9 12.48 -7.33 12.60
N PHE A 10 13.42 -7.58 11.69
CA PHE A 10 13.15 -7.53 10.25
C PHE A 10 12.13 -8.58 9.78
N GLY A 11 12.04 -9.74 10.43
CA GLY A 11 11.01 -10.74 10.13
C GLY A 11 9.59 -10.21 10.41
N ALA A 12 9.41 -9.51 11.53
CA ALA A 12 8.15 -8.86 11.85
C ALA A 12 7.82 -7.71 10.88
N LEU A 13 8.83 -6.95 10.44
CA LEU A 13 8.66 -5.89 9.44
C LEU A 13 8.25 -6.45 8.07
N GLN A 14 8.90 -7.52 7.61
CA GLN A 14 8.57 -8.17 6.35
C GLN A 14 7.15 -8.76 6.38
N SER A 15 6.75 -9.41 7.48
CA SER A 15 5.38 -9.91 7.67
C SER A 15 4.36 -8.77 7.66
N SER A 16 4.68 -7.64 8.28
CA SER A 16 3.81 -6.46 8.31
C SER A 16 3.67 -5.83 6.92
N ALA A 17 4.77 -5.74 6.17
CA ALA A 17 4.80 -5.26 4.79
C ALA A 17 3.97 -6.15 3.85
N GLY A 18 4.11 -7.47 3.96
CA GLY A 18 3.28 -8.43 3.22
C GLY A 18 1.79 -8.30 3.55
N SER A 19 1.46 -8.13 4.84
CA SER A 19 0.08 -7.90 5.28
C SER A 19 -0.50 -6.59 4.74
N LEU A 20 0.29 -5.52 4.72
CA LEU A 20 -0.09 -4.23 4.12
C LEU A 20 -0.36 -4.38 2.62
N SER A 21 0.52 -5.06 1.89
CA SER A 21 0.33 -5.32 0.46
C SER A 21 -0.96 -6.10 0.18
N ALA A 22 -1.24 -7.15 0.95
CA ALA A 22 -2.49 -7.90 0.84
C ALA A 22 -3.74 -7.05 1.11
N LYS A 23 -3.70 -6.19 2.13
CA LYS A 23 -4.80 -5.24 2.41
C LYS A 23 -4.97 -4.20 1.31
N ALA A 24 -3.87 -3.74 0.71
CA ALA A 24 -3.90 -2.80 -0.41
C ALA A 24 -4.53 -3.42 -1.65
N ALA A 25 -4.22 -4.68 -1.95
CA ALA A 25 -4.86 -5.42 -3.03
C ALA A 25 -6.37 -5.61 -2.78
N ALA A 26 -6.76 -5.97 -1.54
CA ALA A 26 -8.17 -6.08 -1.16
C ALA A 26 -8.93 -4.76 -1.28
N LEU A 27 -8.29 -3.63 -0.94
CA LEU A 27 -8.88 -2.29 -1.09
C LEU A 27 -9.23 -2.00 -2.55
N THR A 28 -8.36 -2.37 -3.50
CA THR A 28 -8.66 -2.24 -4.94
C THR A 28 -9.91 -3.05 -5.32
N SER A 29 -10.01 -4.31 -4.88
CA SER A 29 -11.18 -5.14 -5.17
C SER A 29 -12.46 -4.56 -4.59
N TYR A 30 -12.46 -4.10 -3.33
CA TYR A 30 -13.63 -3.47 -2.71
C TYR A 30 -14.05 -2.18 -3.44
N LEU A 31 -13.08 -1.43 -3.96
CA LEU A 31 -13.35 -0.24 -4.74
C LEU A 31 -13.97 -0.57 -6.10
N GLU A 32 -13.49 -1.63 -6.77
CA GLU A 32 -14.11 -2.12 -8.01
C GLU A 32 -15.55 -2.60 -7.78
N GLU A 33 -15.79 -3.37 -6.72
CA GLU A 33 -17.13 -3.82 -6.32
C GLU A 33 -18.07 -2.63 -6.04
N LEU A 34 -17.59 -1.63 -5.29
CA LEU A 34 -18.36 -0.41 -5.02
C LEU A 34 -18.76 0.27 -6.33
N LEU A 35 -17.84 0.40 -7.27
CA LEU A 35 -18.09 1.10 -8.53
C LEU A 35 -19.01 0.33 -9.47
N GLN A 36 -18.92 -1.01 -9.47
CA GLN A 36 -19.89 -1.86 -10.14
C GLN A 36 -21.29 -1.71 -9.52
N SER A 37 -21.39 -1.63 -8.18
CA SER A 37 -22.67 -1.44 -7.50
C SER A 37 -23.31 -0.08 -7.80
N LEU A 38 -22.49 0.94 -8.05
CA LEU A 38 -22.95 2.30 -8.33
C LEU A 38 -23.30 2.54 -9.81
N GLN A 39 -22.88 1.68 -10.73
CA GLN A 39 -23.13 1.84 -12.17
C GLN A 39 -24.61 2.11 -12.53
N PRO A 40 -25.60 1.33 -12.03
CA PRO A 40 -27.01 1.58 -12.33
C PRO A 40 -27.49 2.97 -11.87
N MET A 41 -27.05 3.40 -10.68
CA MET A 41 -27.40 4.74 -10.15
C MET A 41 -26.74 5.86 -10.97
N LYS A 42 -25.48 5.69 -11.36
CA LYS A 42 -24.78 6.65 -12.23
C LYS A 42 -25.49 6.81 -13.56
N GLN A 43 -25.99 5.71 -14.13
CA GLN A 43 -26.74 5.72 -15.39
C GLN A 43 -27.98 6.62 -15.28
N THR A 44 -28.75 6.48 -14.19
CA THR A 44 -29.91 7.35 -13.92
C THR A 44 -29.53 8.82 -13.70
N TRP A 45 -28.40 9.10 -13.04
CA TRP A 45 -27.94 10.47 -12.80
C TRP A 45 -27.47 11.19 -14.07
N VAL A 46 -26.84 10.45 -14.99
CA VAL A 46 -26.40 10.94 -16.29
C VAL A 46 -27.59 11.17 -17.21
N GLU A 47 -28.56 10.25 -17.25
CA GLU A 47 -29.82 10.41 -18.00
C GLU A 47 -30.62 11.63 -17.52
N SER A 48 -30.54 11.94 -16.23
CA SER A 48 -31.20 13.11 -15.63
C SER A 48 -30.42 14.43 -15.84
N ASN A 49 -29.26 14.40 -16.52
CA ASN A 49 -28.33 15.52 -16.70
C ASN A 49 -28.01 16.26 -15.37
N SER A 50 -27.95 15.50 -14.28
CA SER A 50 -27.85 16.05 -12.92
C SER A 50 -26.40 16.40 -12.56
N SER A 51 -26.23 17.44 -11.74
CA SER A 51 -24.93 17.78 -11.14
C SER A 51 -24.37 16.66 -10.24
N ALA A 52 -25.24 15.74 -9.78
CA ALA A 52 -24.86 14.58 -8.99
C ALA A 52 -24.01 13.57 -9.78
N GLY A 53 -24.29 13.36 -11.07
CA GLY A 53 -23.49 12.48 -11.93
C GLY A 53 -22.05 12.95 -12.05
N VAL A 54 -21.87 14.25 -12.34
CA VAL A 54 -20.53 14.88 -12.45
C VAL A 54 -19.79 14.85 -11.12
N ALA A 55 -20.48 15.10 -10.00
CA ALA A 55 -19.87 15.02 -8.67
C ALA A 55 -19.43 13.59 -8.31
N ALA A 56 -20.22 12.58 -8.70
CA ALA A 56 -19.90 11.17 -8.49
C ALA A 56 -18.67 10.74 -9.30
N ASP A 57 -18.54 11.16 -10.56
CA ASP A 57 -17.36 10.87 -11.39
C ASP A 57 -16.07 11.48 -10.80
N GLN A 58 -16.15 12.71 -10.31
CA GLN A 58 -15.02 13.37 -9.64
C GLN A 58 -14.64 12.66 -8.33
N ALA A 59 -15.62 12.24 -7.54
CA ALA A 59 -15.40 11.50 -6.31
C ALA A 59 -14.75 10.13 -6.58
N GLU A 60 -15.25 9.39 -7.58
CA GLU A 60 -14.67 8.13 -8.03
C GLU A 60 -13.21 8.31 -8.46
N THR A 61 -12.92 9.32 -9.28
CA THR A 61 -11.56 9.59 -9.75
C THR A 61 -10.61 9.87 -8.58
N LYS A 62 -11.04 10.70 -7.62
CA LYS A 62 -10.26 10.99 -6.41
C LYS A 62 -10.03 9.75 -5.56
N LEU A 63 -11.04 8.91 -5.41
CA LEU A 63 -10.93 7.68 -4.62
C LEU A 63 -9.96 6.67 -5.27
N ARG A 64 -10.02 6.51 -6.59
CA ARG A 64 -9.06 5.70 -7.36
C ARG A 64 -7.64 6.22 -7.21
N GLN A 65 -7.45 7.54 -7.33
CA GLN A 65 -6.13 8.16 -7.15
C GLN A 65 -5.58 7.90 -5.74
N ALA A 66 -6.36 8.17 -4.70
CA ALA A 66 -5.94 7.95 -3.32
C ALA A 66 -5.58 6.48 -3.05
N THR A 67 -6.31 5.53 -3.64
CA THR A 67 -6.03 4.09 -3.53
C THR A 67 -4.70 3.74 -4.19
N ASN A 68 -4.43 4.27 -5.39
CA ASN A 68 -3.17 4.09 -6.08
C ASN A 68 -1.99 4.67 -5.28
N ASP A 69 -2.16 5.84 -4.66
CA ASP A 69 -1.14 6.49 -3.84
C ASP A 69 -0.82 5.68 -2.57
N ILE A 70 -1.85 5.10 -1.94
CA ILE A 70 -1.68 4.18 -0.79
C ILE A 70 -0.89 2.94 -1.21
N ILE A 71 -1.26 2.30 -2.32
CA ILE A 71 -0.56 1.12 -2.86
C ILE A 71 0.90 1.46 -3.17
N ALA A 72 1.15 2.58 -3.85
CA ALA A 72 2.49 3.04 -4.18
C ALA A 72 3.35 3.23 -2.92
N THR A 73 2.79 3.85 -1.89
CA THR A 73 3.45 4.08 -0.60
C THR A 73 3.78 2.76 0.10
N ILE A 74 2.84 1.81 0.13
CA ILE A 74 3.06 0.47 0.71
C ILE A 74 4.17 -0.28 -0.03
N ASN A 75 4.18 -0.20 -1.36
CA ASN A 75 5.21 -0.84 -2.18
C ASN A 75 6.59 -0.22 -1.92
N GLN A 76 6.68 1.11 -1.84
CA GLN A 76 7.92 1.81 -1.50
C GLN A 76 8.43 1.45 -0.11
N PHE A 77 7.55 1.41 0.88
CA PHE A 77 7.88 0.99 2.24
C PHE A 77 8.40 -0.46 2.26
N SER A 78 7.70 -1.37 1.59
CA SER A 78 8.08 -2.78 1.51
C SER A 78 9.45 -2.97 0.86
N ALA A 79 9.73 -2.24 -0.22
CA ALA A 79 11.03 -2.28 -0.89
C ALA A 79 12.16 -1.82 0.05
N LYS A 80 11.93 -0.76 0.83
CA LYS A 80 12.91 -0.24 1.80
C LYS A 80 13.14 -1.19 2.98
N VAL A 81 12.10 -1.88 3.45
CA VAL A 81 12.22 -2.91 4.49
C VAL A 81 13.08 -4.08 3.99
N ASN A 82 12.87 -4.54 2.76
CA ASN A 82 13.67 -5.61 2.18
C ASN A 82 15.13 -5.18 1.98
N GLU A 83 15.37 -3.97 1.45
CA GLU A 83 16.72 -3.41 1.29
C GLU A 83 17.47 -3.35 2.63
N ALA A 84 16.79 -2.91 3.70
CA ALA A 84 17.37 -2.84 5.04
C ALA A 84 17.63 -4.24 5.63
N HIS A 85 16.75 -5.22 5.38
CA HIS A 85 16.96 -6.62 5.78
C HIS A 85 18.19 -7.22 5.09
N ASP A 86 18.32 -7.05 3.77
CA ASP A 86 19.43 -7.59 3.00
C ASP A 86 20.77 -6.98 3.43
N LEU A 87 20.79 -5.68 3.71
CA LEU A 87 21.96 -5.01 4.27
C LEU A 87 22.34 -5.58 5.63
N GLN A 88 21.36 -5.79 6.53
CA GLN A 88 21.61 -6.39 7.84
C GLN A 88 22.18 -7.80 7.70
N TYR A 89 21.60 -8.63 6.85
CA TYR A 89 22.06 -10.00 6.61
C TYR A 89 23.50 -10.03 6.07
N ALA A 90 23.84 -9.12 5.16
CA ALA A 90 25.21 -8.98 4.66
C ALA A 90 26.19 -8.57 5.76
N LEU A 91 25.81 -7.62 6.63
CA LEU A 91 26.63 -7.19 7.77
C LEU A 91 26.84 -8.33 8.78
N GLU A 92 25.81 -9.13 9.05
CA GLU A 92 25.90 -10.29 9.94
C GLU A 92 26.84 -11.38 9.39
N GLN A 93 26.76 -11.67 8.08
CA GLN A 93 27.70 -12.58 7.42
C GLN A 93 29.14 -12.07 7.46
N GLN A 94 29.33 -10.76 7.21
CA GLN A 94 30.66 -10.17 7.26
C GLN A 94 31.24 -10.23 8.68
N ASN A 95 30.45 -9.88 9.70
CA ASN A 95 30.88 -9.97 11.09
C ASN A 95 31.21 -11.40 11.51
N THR A 96 30.36 -12.37 11.18
CA THR A 96 30.63 -13.79 11.48
C THR A 96 31.91 -14.29 10.80
N SER A 97 32.24 -13.82 9.59
CA SER A 97 33.51 -14.14 8.93
C SER A 97 34.76 -13.58 9.63
N TYR A 98 34.62 -12.50 10.42
CA TYR A 98 35.73 -11.93 11.21
C TYR A 98 35.94 -12.66 12.55
N PHE A 99 34.97 -13.47 12.99
CA PHE A 99 35.02 -14.22 14.25
C PHE A 99 35.13 -15.75 14.05
N ALA A 100 35.30 -16.21 12.81
CA ALA A 100 35.56 -17.60 12.43
C ALA A 100 37.05 -17.82 12.11
#